data_AF-A0A929HWG2-F1
#
_entry.id   AF-A0A929HWG2-F1
#
_cell.length_a   1.000
_cell.length_b   1.000
_cell.length_c   1.000
_cell.angle_alpha   90.00
_cell.angle_beta   90.00
_cell.angle_gamma   90.00
#
_symmetry.space_group_name_H-M   'P 1'
#
loop_
_entity.id
_entity.type
_entity.pdbx_description
1 polymer ?
#
loop_
_entity_poly.entity_id
_entity_poly.type
_entity_poly.pdbx_seq_one_letter_code
_entity_poly.pdbx_strand_id
1 'polypeptide(L)' 'GAVFHNLGIPTHYFTAMFAMARVYGYIAHYLEFSKDSCLIRPRALYRAA' A
#
# COMPACT_ATOMS: atom_id res chain seq x y z
N GLY A 1 -1.72 1.61 -17.26
CA GLY A 1 -1.87 0.72 -18.42
C GLY A 1 -1.17 1.26 -19.65
N ALA A 2 -1.69 2.33 -20.26
CA ALA A 2 -1.20 2.87 -21.53
C ALA A 2 0.27 3.35 -21.52
N VAL A 3 0.73 4.00 -20.44
CA VAL A 3 2.11 4.52 -20.34
C VAL A 3 3.16 3.39 -20.32
N PHE A 4 2.86 2.25 -19.71
CA PHE A 4 3.79 1.11 -19.63
C PHE A 4 3.82 0.27 -20.91
N HIS A 5 2.71 0.23 -21.65
CA HIS A 5 2.67 -0.40 -22.96
C HIS A 5 3.52 0.37 -23.98
N ASN A 6 3.49 1.71 -23.92
CA ASN A 6 4.30 2.57 -24.80
C ASN A 6 5.80 2.59 -24.44
N LEU A 7 6.16 2.18 -23.22
CA LEU A 7 7.55 2.16 -22.75
C LEU A 7 8.25 0.82 -23.01
N GLY A 8 7.56 -0.16 -23.62
CA GLY A 8 8.11 -1.49 -23.93
C GLY A 8 8.33 -2.39 -22.71
N ILE A 9 7.77 -2.02 -21.55
CA ILE A 9 7.95 -2.77 -20.30
C ILE A 9 6.93 -3.90 -20.24
N PRO A 10 7.35 -5.17 -20.04
CA PRO A 10 6.44 -6.31 -19.93
C PRO A 10 5.37 -6.08 -18.86
N THR A 11 4.13 -6.47 -19.16
CA THR A 11 2.95 -6.27 -18.32
C THR A 11 3.10 -6.84 -16.89
N HIS A 12 4.01 -7.80 -16.71
CA HIS A 12 4.36 -8.39 -15.41
C HIS A 12 5.04 -7.41 -14.44
N TYR A 13 5.70 -6.35 -14.91
CA TYR A 13 6.38 -5.37 -14.04
C TYR A 13 5.47 -4.24 -13.56
N PHE A 14 4.20 -4.21 -13.99
CA PHE A 14 3.24 -3.20 -13.57
C PHE A 14 3.06 -3.17 -12.03
N THR A 15 3.01 -4.34 -11.41
CA THR A 15 2.88 -4.50 -9.96
C THR A 15 4.12 -4.01 -9.22
N ALA A 16 5.32 -4.30 -9.72
CA ALA A 16 6.59 -3.84 -9.15
C ALA A 16 6.71 -2.31 -9.23
N MET A 17 6.32 -1.71 -10.35
CA MET A 17 6.40 -0.25 -10.50
C MET A 17 5.35 0.50 -9.66
N PHE A 18 4.14 -0.05 -9.55
CA PHE A 18 3.15 0.46 -8.62
C PHE A 18 3.63 0.36 -7.16
N ALA A 19 4.24 -0.77 -6.79
CA ALA A 19 4.83 -0.95 -5.47
C ALA A 19 5.92 0.10 -5.20
N MET A 20 6.87 0.30 -6.12
CA MET A 20 7.93 1.30 -6.02
C MET A 20 7.37 2.72 -5.81
N ALA A 21 6.33 3.10 -6.55
CA ALA A 21 5.68 4.40 -6.37
C ALA A 21 4.98 4.51 -4.99
N ARG A 22 4.37 3.43 -4.49
CA ARG A 22 3.65 3.40 -3.21
C ARG A 22 4.56 3.33 -1.98
N VAL A 23 5.83 2.95 -2.11
CA VAL A 23 6.80 2.91 -1.00
C VAL A 23 6.85 4.25 -0.26
N TYR A 24 6.91 5.37 -0.98
CA TYR A 24 6.96 6.71 -0.37
C TYR A 24 5.70 7.03 0.45
N GLY A 25 4.51 6.62 -0.01
CA GLY A 25 3.26 6.82 0.71
C GLY A 25 3.19 5.98 1.99
N TYR A 26 3.66 4.73 1.95
CA TYR A 26 3.75 3.89 3.15
C TYR A 26 4.73 4.44 4.18
N ILE A 27 5.88 4.96 3.73
CA ILE A 27 6.87 5.58 4.63
C ILE A 27 6.30 6.86 5.26
N ALA A 28 5.62 7.70 4.49
CA ALA A 28 4.99 8.91 5.00
C ALA A 28 3.94 8.59 6.08
N HIS A 29 3.04 7.63 5.83
CA HIS A 29 2.06 7.20 6.83
C HIS A 29 2.70 6.53 8.04
N TYR A 30 3.79 5.78 7.86
CA TYR A 30 4.52 5.19 8.98
C TYR A 30 5.14 6.27 9.88
N LEU A 31 5.75 7.30 9.29
CA LEU A 31 6.33 8.43 10.03
C LEU A 31 5.25 9.26 10.75
N GLU A 32 4.09 9.43 10.14
CA GLU A 32 2.93 10.10 10.72
C GLU A 32 2.38 9.30 11.93
N PHE A 33 2.21 8.00 11.77
CA PHE A 33 1.76 7.10 12.84
C PHE A 33 2.81 6.94 13.96
N SER A 34 4.10 7.05 13.63
CA SER A 34 5.18 7.07 14.62
C SER A 34 5.16 8.33 15.50
N LYS A 35 4.59 9.44 15.03
CA LYS A 35 4.45 10.68 15.81
C LYS A 35 3.20 10.68 16.69
N ASP A 36 2.08 10.14 16.19
CA ASP A 36 0.82 10.00 16.91
C ASP A 36 0.40 8.52 16.95
N SER A 37 1.05 7.77 17.85
CA SER A 37 0.92 6.31 17.93
C SER A 37 -0.39 5.89 18.58
N CYS A 38 -1.48 5.88 17.80
CA CYS A 38 -2.76 5.33 18.24
C CYS A 38 -2.89 3.88 17.75
N LEU A 39 -2.64 2.90 18.63
CA LEU A 39 -2.83 1.48 18.30
C LEU A 39 -4.29 1.22 17.88
N ILE A 40 -4.48 0.87 16.60
CA ILE A 40 -5.79 0.47 16.08
C ILE A 40 -6.18 -0.83 16.79
N ARG A 41 -7.19 -0.76 17.67
CA ARG A 41 -7.76 -1.93 18.37
C ARG A 41 -9.06 -2.36 17.67
N PRO A 42 -8.99 -3.26 16.67
CA PRO A 42 -10.18 -3.79 16.05
C PRO A 42 -10.94 -4.65 17.08
N ARG A 43 -12.22 -4.35 17.28
CA ARG A 43 -13.14 -5.21 18.06
C ARG A 43 -13.86 -6.11 17.08
N ALA A 44 -13.67 -7.42 17.20
CA ALA A 44 -14.47 -8.40 16.48
C ALA A 44 -15.62 -8.85 17.39
N LEU A 45 -16.86 -8.73 16.92
CA LEU A 45 -18.02 -9.33 17.59
C LEU A 45 -18.03 -10.83 17.25
N TYR A 46 -17.77 -11.67 18.24
CA TYR A 46 -17.88 -13.12 18.10
C TYR A 46 -19.38 -13.49 18.10
N ARG A 47 -19.93 -13.75 16.92
CA ARG A 47 -21.22 -14.45 16.76
C ARG A 47 -20.91 -15.95 16.62
N ALA A 48 -20.80 -16.66 17.74
CA ALA A 48 -21.06 -18.09 17.73
C ALA A 48 -22.57 -18.30 17.72
N ALA A 49 -23.02 -19.11 16.76
CA ALA A 49 -24.38 -19.62 16.69
C ALA A 49 -24.64 -20.66 17.79
#